data_AF-A0A952TF04-F1
#
_entry.id   AF-A0A952TF04-F1
#
_cell.length_a   1.000
_cell.length_b   1.000
_cell.length_c   1.000
_cell.angle_alpha   90.00
_cell.angle_beta   90.00
_cell.angle_gamma   90.00
#
_symmetry.space_group_name_H-M   'P 1'
#
loop_
_entity.id
_entity.type
_entity.pdbx_description
1 polymer ?
#
loop_
_entity_poly.entity_id
_entity_poly.type
_entity_poly.pdbx_seq_one_letter_code
_entity_poly.pdbx_strand_id
1 'polypeptide(L)'
;MAATIAAAPALAQEATTAVAAAPANLGLKPIAAAIAISVAALGGALAQGRTAATALDGIARNPAASGKIFTPMIIGLALIESLVIYALIIAFQLV
;
A
#
# COMPACT_ATOMS: atom_id res chain seq x y z
N MET A 1 -4.14 58.10 13.85
CA MET A 1 -5.26 57.15 14.01
C MET A 1 -6.17 57.35 12.79
N ALA A 2 -6.22 56.51 11.77
CA ALA A 2 -5.83 55.11 11.63
C ALA A 2 -5.10 54.88 10.29
N ALA A 3 -4.07 54.03 10.33
CA ALA A 3 -3.51 53.32 9.19
C ALA A 3 -4.59 52.35 8.62
N THR A 4 -4.61 51.93 7.36
CA THR A 4 -3.54 51.22 6.64
C THR A 4 -3.83 51.17 5.14
N ILE A 5 -2.75 51.34 4.38
CA ILE A 5 -2.61 51.08 2.94
C ILE A 5 -2.52 49.56 2.74
N ALA A 6 -3.23 49.02 1.75
CA ALA A 6 -2.97 47.68 1.21
C ALA A 6 -2.70 47.79 -0.29
N ALA A 7 -1.41 47.98 -0.63
CA ALA A 7 -0.88 47.74 -1.97
C ALA A 7 -0.32 46.30 -2.00
N ALA A 8 -0.64 45.56 -3.08
CA ALA A 8 -0.07 44.26 -3.46
C ALA A 8 1.43 44.40 -3.87
N PRO A 9 2.16 43.40 -4.43
CA PRO A 9 1.92 41.96 -4.70
C PRO A 9 3.14 41.03 -4.35
N ALA A 10 3.05 39.72 -4.65
CA ALA A 10 4.12 38.79 -5.08
C ALA A 10 5.54 38.84 -4.44
N LEU A 11 5.86 37.91 -3.52
CA LEU A 11 7.14 37.15 -3.41
C LEU A 11 7.22 36.34 -2.09
N ALA A 12 7.13 35.01 -2.18
CA ALA A 12 7.92 34.03 -1.42
C ALA A 12 7.33 32.62 -1.64
N GLN A 13 7.71 32.02 -2.76
CA GLN A 13 7.79 30.56 -2.82
C GLN A 13 8.98 30.16 -1.94
N GLU A 14 8.74 29.38 -0.89
CA GLU A 14 9.80 28.60 -0.28
C GLU A 14 9.41 27.12 -0.33
N ALA A 15 10.10 26.41 -1.21
CA ALA A 15 10.18 24.97 -1.17
C ALA A 15 11.10 24.60 0.01
N THR A 16 10.50 24.22 1.14
CA THR A 16 11.24 23.58 2.23
C THR A 16 10.96 22.09 2.20
N THR A 17 11.88 21.35 1.61
CA THR A 17 12.15 19.97 2.02
C THR A 17 12.69 20.01 3.45
N ALA A 18 11.86 19.68 4.44
CA ALA A 18 12.33 19.35 5.78
C ALA A 18 11.34 18.37 6.41
N VAL A 19 11.89 17.26 6.92
CA VAL A 19 11.29 16.19 7.75
C VAL A 19 9.80 16.41 8.00
N ALA A 20 8.94 15.58 7.39
CA ALA A 20 7.49 15.70 7.50
C ALA A 20 7.03 15.70 8.96
N ALA A 21 7.00 16.89 9.57
CA ALA A 21 6.27 17.15 10.78
C ALA A 21 4.81 16.86 10.44
N ALA A 22 4.24 15.86 11.09
CA ALA A 22 2.84 15.48 10.90
C ALA A 22 1.99 16.75 10.99
N PRO A 23 1.28 17.16 9.93
CA PRO A 23 0.46 18.36 10.01
C PRO A 23 -0.64 18.10 11.04
N ALA A 24 -0.84 19.06 11.95
CA ALA A 24 -1.79 19.01 13.06
C ALA A 24 -3.28 18.94 12.64
N ASN A 25 -3.55 18.60 11.37
CA ASN A 25 -4.84 18.25 10.81
C ASN A 25 -4.69 16.89 10.11
N LEU A 26 -4.51 15.81 10.87
CA LEU A 26 -4.54 14.45 10.32
C LEU A 26 -5.99 14.18 9.87
N GLY A 27 -6.31 14.57 8.64
CA GLY A 27 -7.61 14.29 8.06
C GLY A 27 -7.90 12.79 8.13
N LEU A 28 -9.17 12.41 8.20
CA LEU A 28 -9.56 10.98 8.30
C LEU A 28 -9.06 10.14 7.10
N LYS A 29 -8.80 10.78 5.96
CA LYS A 29 -8.37 10.15 4.70
C LYS A 29 -7.03 9.40 4.77
N PRO A 30 -5.89 9.99 5.18
CA PRO A 30 -4.62 9.25 5.33
C PRO A 30 -4.70 8.11 6.34
N ILE A 31 -5.48 8.25 7.41
CA ILE A 31 -5.71 7.16 8.37
C ILE A 31 -6.50 6.02 7.71
N ALA A 32 -7.57 6.35 6.98
CA ALA A 32 -8.35 5.36 6.25
C ALA A 32 -7.52 4.62 5.19
N ALA A 33 -6.65 5.35 4.47
CA ALA A 33 -5.72 4.76 3.50
C ALA A 33 -4.72 3.80 4.17
N ALA A 34 -4.13 4.19 5.30
CA ALA A 34 -3.21 3.34 6.06
C ALA A 34 -3.90 2.07 6.59
N ILE A 35 -5.14 2.17 7.07
CA ILE A 35 -5.91 1.00 7.54
C ILE A 35 -6.26 0.09 6.36
N ALA A 36 -6.72 0.64 5.24
CA ALA A 36 -7.10 -0.15 4.06
C ALA A 36 -5.91 -0.99 3.55
N ILE A 37 -4.74 -0.39 3.39
CA ILE A 37 -3.56 -1.10 2.87
C ILE A 37 -3.00 -2.11 3.88
N SER A 38 -2.98 -1.78 5.17
CA SER A 38 -2.42 -2.66 6.20
C SER A 38 -3.26 -3.93 6.41
N VAL A 39 -4.59 -3.82 6.38
CA VAL A 39 -5.49 -4.99 6.46
C VAL A 39 -5.32 -5.88 5.23
N ALA A 40 -5.27 -5.29 4.03
CA ALA A 40 -5.06 -6.05 2.80
C ALA A 40 -3.69 -6.73 2.76
N ALA A 41 -2.62 -6.02 3.14
CA ALA A 41 -1.27 -6.56 3.18
C ALA A 41 -1.14 -7.70 4.21
N LEU A 42 -1.78 -7.57 5.38
CA LEU A 42 -1.79 -8.63 6.38
C LEU A 42 -2.49 -9.89 5.85
N GLY A 43 -3.67 -9.74 5.25
CA GLY A 43 -4.40 -10.86 4.65
C GLY A 43 -3.62 -11.50 3.49
N GLY A 44 -3.04 -10.68 2.62
CA GLY A 44 -2.21 -11.10 1.49
C GLY A 44 -0.99 -11.90 1.94
N ALA A 45 -0.21 -11.37 2.87
CA ALA A 45 0.99 -12.03 3.38
C ALA A 45 0.69 -13.39 4.04
N LEU A 46 -0.37 -13.47 4.84
CA LEU A 46 -0.79 -14.73 5.47
C LEU A 46 -1.25 -15.78 4.44
N ALA A 47 -2.02 -15.35 3.44
CA ALA A 47 -2.48 -16.25 2.38
C ALA A 47 -1.31 -16.70 1.50
N GLN A 48 -0.47 -15.78 1.02
CA GLN A 48 0.69 -16.08 0.17
C GLN A 48 1.70 -16.98 0.88
N GLY A 49 2.00 -16.71 2.15
CA GLY A 49 2.90 -17.55 2.95
C GLY A 49 2.39 -18.98 3.09
N ARG A 50 1.09 -19.17 3.34
CA ARG A 50 0.47 -20.50 3.41
C ARG A 50 0.45 -21.21 2.05
N THR A 51 0.15 -20.50 0.97
CA THR A 51 0.17 -21.05 -0.39
C THR A 51 1.58 -21.52 -0.76
N ALA A 52 2.59 -20.70 -0.50
CA ALA A 52 3.98 -21.05 -0.76
C ALA A 52 4.44 -22.25 0.09
N ALA A 53 4.18 -22.24 1.40
CA ALA A 53 4.54 -23.36 2.27
C ALA A 53 3.87 -24.67 1.83
N THR A 54 2.58 -24.65 1.51
CA THR A 54 1.84 -25.83 1.04
C THR A 54 2.38 -26.36 -0.28
N ALA A 55 2.73 -25.45 -1.21
CA ALA A 55 3.34 -25.83 -2.48
C ALA A 55 4.73 -26.46 -2.28
N LEU A 56 5.57 -25.88 -1.44
CA LEU A 56 6.90 -26.41 -1.12
C LEU A 56 6.82 -27.78 -0.44
N ASP A 57 5.91 -27.97 0.52
CA ASP A 57 5.67 -29.28 1.14
C ASP A 57 5.20 -30.32 0.12
N GLY A 58 4.33 -29.93 -0.81
CA GLY A 58 3.89 -30.79 -1.92
C GLY A 58 5.04 -31.20 -2.83
N ILE A 59 5.92 -30.26 -3.18
CA ILE A 59 7.12 -30.50 -3.98
C ILE A 59 8.11 -31.40 -3.24
N ALA A 60 8.33 -31.16 -1.95
CA ALA A 60 9.24 -31.96 -1.13
C ALA A 60 8.79 -33.43 -1.03
N ARG A 61 7.48 -33.68 -0.94
CA ARG A 61 6.90 -35.04 -0.91
C ARG A 61 6.90 -35.72 -2.28
N ASN A 62 6.77 -34.95 -3.36
CA ASN A 62 6.79 -35.49 -4.72
C ASN A 62 7.52 -34.52 -5.69
N PRO A 63 8.85 -34.65 -5.82
CA PRO A 63 9.65 -33.74 -6.65
C PRO A 63 9.25 -33.75 -8.13
N ALA A 64 8.77 -34.89 -8.64
CA ALA A 64 8.30 -35.02 -10.03
C ALA A 64 7.04 -34.19 -10.33
N ALA A 65 6.29 -33.77 -9.30
CA ALA A 65 5.12 -32.93 -9.45
C ALA A 65 5.45 -31.42 -9.48
N SER A 66 6.72 -31.01 -9.33
CA SER A 66 7.13 -29.61 -9.22
C SER A 66 6.55 -28.71 -10.33
N GLY A 67 6.71 -29.11 -11.59
CA GLY A 67 6.16 -28.34 -12.72
C GLY A 67 4.63 -28.24 -12.72
N LYS A 68 3.94 -29.26 -12.19
CA LYS A 68 2.48 -29.29 -12.09
C LYS A 68 1.96 -28.44 -10.92
N ILE A 69 2.78 -28.21 -9.90
CA ILE A 69 2.45 -27.38 -8.72
C ILE A 69 2.78 -25.91 -8.98
N PHE A 70 3.88 -25.63 -9.69
CA PHE A 70 4.38 -24.27 -9.86
C PHE A 70 3.37 -23.34 -10.56
N THR A 71 2.81 -23.77 -11.69
CA THR A 71 1.84 -22.96 -12.45
C THR A 71 0.60 -22.59 -11.63
N PRO A 72 -0.15 -23.55 -11.04
CA PRO A 72 -1.31 -23.19 -10.22
C PRO A 72 -0.94 -22.42 -8.95
N MET A 73 0.25 -22.64 -8.37
CA MET A 73 0.75 -21.83 -7.25
C MET A 73 0.89 -20.36 -7.64
N ILE A 74 1.58 -20.05 -8.75
CA ILE A 74 1.77 -18.68 -9.22
C ILE A 74 0.43 -18.03 -9.58
N ILE A 75 -0.48 -18.78 -10.21
CA ILE A 75 -1.84 -18.29 -10.47
C ILE A 75 -2.51 -17.91 -9.15
N GLY A 76 -2.55 -18.81 -8.16
CA GLY A 76 -3.13 -18.52 -6.85
C GLY A 76 -2.51 -17.30 -6.16
N LEU A 77 -1.18 -17.16 -6.20
CA LEU A 77 -0.47 -16.00 -5.65
C LEU A 77 -0.83 -14.70 -6.38
N ALA A 78 -0.95 -14.72 -7.71
CA ALA A 78 -1.35 -13.56 -8.50
C ALA A 78 -2.79 -13.12 -8.19
N LEU A 79 -3.71 -14.07 -7.97
CA LEU A 79 -5.08 -13.74 -7.56
C LEU A 79 -5.11 -13.10 -6.17
N ILE A 80 -4.32 -13.59 -5.22
CA ILE A 80 -4.19 -12.95 -3.89
C ILE A 80 -3.62 -11.53 -4.03
N GLU A 81 -2.55 -11.38 -4.81
CA GLU A 81 -1.91 -10.09 -5.01
C GLU A 81 -2.84 -9.08 -5.69
N SER A 82 -3.71 -9.52 -6.59
CA SER A 82 -4.70 -8.63 -7.24
C SER A 82 -5.59 -7.91 -6.24
N LEU A 83 -5.96 -8.56 -5.12
CA LEU A 83 -6.76 -7.95 -4.06
C LEU A 83 -5.95 -6.91 -3.28
N VAL A 84 -4.66 -7.18 -3.04
CA VAL A 84 -3.73 -6.24 -2.38
C VAL A 84 -3.52 -5.00 -3.25
N ILE A 85 -3.37 -5.19 -4.57
CA ILE A 85 -3.24 -4.08 -5.52
C ILE A 85 -4.54 -3.27 -5.61
N TYR A 86 -5.72 -3.88 -5.54
CA TYR A 86 -6.96 -3.11 -5.45
C TYR A 86 -7.04 -2.26 -4.16
N ALA A 87 -6.58 -2.78 -3.03
CA ALA A 87 -6.48 -1.99 -1.80
C ALA A 87 -5.46 -0.85 -1.93
N LEU A 88 -4.33 -1.08 -2.60
CA LEU A 88 -3.34 -0.04 -2.91
C LEU A 88 -3.92 1.07 -3.78
N ILE A 89 -4.68 0.72 -4.82
CA ILE A 89 -5.36 1.69 -5.69
C ILE A 89 -6.33 2.53 -4.85
N ILE A 90 -7.14 1.90 -4.01
CA ILE A 90 -8.06 2.63 -3.13
C ILE A 90 -7.29 3.56 -2.17
N ALA A 91 -6.18 3.09 -1.59
CA ALA A 91 -5.35 3.91 -0.72
C ALA A 91 -4.77 5.14 -1.43
N PHE A 92 -4.33 5.00 -2.70
CA PHE A 92 -3.88 6.14 -3.50
C PHE A 92 -5.00 7.11 -3.87
N GLN A 93 -6.23 6.62 -4.08
CA GLN A 93 -7.37 7.50 -4.35
C GLN A 93 -7.83 8.29 -3.11
N LEU A 94 -7.48 7.83 -1.89
CA LEU A 94 -7.85 8.49 -0.65
C LEU A 94 -6.89 9.62 -0.25
N VAL A 95 -5.61 9.53 -0.61
CA VAL A 95 -4.54 10.49 -0.28
C VAL A 95 -4.36 11.50 -1.41
#